data_AF-A0A7L3MCX0-F1
#
_entry.id   AF-A0A7L3MCX0-F1
#
_cell.length_a   1.000
_cell.length_b   1.000
_cell.length_c   1.000
_cell.angle_alpha   90.00
_cell.angle_beta   90.00
_cell.angle_gamma   90.00
#
_symmetry.space_group_name_H-M   'P 1'
#
loop_
_entity.id
_entity.type
_entity.pdbx_description
1 polymer ?
#
loop_
_entity_poly.entity_id
_entity_poly.type
_entity_poly.pdbx_seq_one_letter_code
_entity_poly.pdbx_strand_id
1 'polypeptide(L)' 'IHDLPEHHYETLKFLSAHLKTVAENSEKNKMEPRNLAIVFGPTLVRTSDDNMTHM' A
#
# COMPACT_ATOMS: atom_id res chain seq x y z
N ILE A 1 -6.98 -11.81 1.16
CA ILE A 1 -5.95 -11.97 0.10
C ILE A 1 -6.29 -13.15 -0.80
N HIS A 2 -6.60 -14.32 -0.25
CA HIS A 2 -6.93 -15.51 -1.04
C HIS A 2 -8.27 -15.43 -1.78
N ASP A 3 -9.15 -14.49 -1.40
CA ASP A 3 -10.43 -14.25 -2.08
C ASP A 3 -10.37 -13.17 -3.17
N LEU A 4 -9.18 -12.63 -3.47
CA LEU A 4 -9.02 -11.68 -4.57
C LEU A 4 -9.08 -12.42 -5.91
N PRO A 5 -9.76 -11.86 -6.93
CA PRO A 5 -9.59 -12.31 -8.31
C PRO A 5 -8.11 -12.33 -8.70
N GLU A 6 -7.70 -13.32 -9.50
CA GLU A 6 -6.30 -13.60 -9.83
C GLU A 6 -5.52 -12.36 -10.27
N HIS A 7 -6.07 -11.57 -11.19
CA HIS A 7 -5.42 -10.35 -11.69
C HIS A 7 -5.23 -9.28 -10.60
N HIS A 8 -6.17 -9.16 -9.66
CA HIS A 8 -6.04 -8.23 -8.54
C HIS A 8 -4.98 -8.71 -7.55
N TYR A 9 -4.91 -10.02 -7.30
CA TYR A 9 -3.88 -10.60 -6.45
C TYR A 9 -2.48 -10.38 -7.03
N GLU A 10 -2.26 -10.68 -8.32
CA GLU A 10 -0.95 -10.50 -8.95
C GLU A 10 -0.53 -9.02 -8.98
N THR A 11 -1.47 -8.10 -9.20
CA THR A 11 -1.22 -6.65 -9.11
C THR A 11 -0.77 -6.25 -7.70
N LEU A 12 -1.51 -6.69 -6.66
CA LEU A 12 -1.20 -6.39 -5.26
C LEU A 12 0.15 -6.99 -4.84
N LYS A 13 0.45 -8.20 -5.28
CA LYS A 13 1.72 -8.89 -5.03
C LYS A 13 2.90 -8.15 -5.65
N PHE A 14 2.78 -7.76 -6.93
CA PHE A 14 3.80 -6.96 -7.60
C PHE A 14 4.05 -5.63 -6.88
N LEU A 15 2.97 -4.91 -6.55
CA LEU A 15 3.07 -3.64 -5.86
C LEU A 15 3.68 -3.79 -4.46
N SER A 16 3.26 -4.80 -3.69
CA SER A 16 3.80 -5.05 -2.34
C SER A 16 5.30 -5.32 -2.38
N ALA A 17 5.77 -6.10 -3.38
CA ALA A 17 7.19 -6.34 -3.58
C ALA A 17 7.95 -5.05 -3.90
N HIS A 18 7.39 -4.19 -4.75
CA HIS A 18 7.98 -2.89 -5.06
C HIS A 18 8.06 -1.97 -3.82
N LEU A 19 6.98 -1.86 -3.05
CA LEU A 19 6.94 -1.03 -1.84
C LEU A 19 7.94 -1.53 -0.78
N LYS A 20 8.18 -2.84 -0.69
CA LYS A 20 9.25 -3.41 0.14
C LYS A 20 10.62 -2.86 -0.24
N THR A 21 10.96 -2.86 -1.53
CA THR A 21 12.23 -2.31 -2.03
C THR A 21 12.34 -0.82 -1.75
N VAL A 22 11.25 -0.06 -1.85
CA VAL A 22 11.24 1.37 -1.47
C VAL A 22 11.53 1.54 0.01
N ALA A 23 10.87 0.74 0.87
CA ALA A 23 11.07 0.76 2.32
C ALA A 23 12.47 0.35 2.75
N GLU A 24 13.10 -0.62 2.07
CA GLU A 24 14.49 -1.03 2.34
C GLU A 24 15.50 0.11 2.07
N ASN A 25 15.11 1.14 1.31
CA ASN A 25 15.92 2.33 1.01
C ASN A 25 15.51 3.55 1.87
N SER A 26 14.79 3.35 2.97
CA SER A 26 14.20 4.43 3.78
C SER A 26 15.24 5.37 4.39
N GLU A 27 16.47 4.93 4.66
CA GLU A 27 17.55 5.80 5.15
C GLU A 27 17.80 6.98 4.19
N LYS A 28 17.67 6.76 2.88
CA LYS A 28 17.87 7.76 1.84
C LYS A 28 16.59 8.45 1.41
N ASN A 29 15.53 7.70 1.11
CA ASN A 29 14.29 8.24 0.55
C ASN A 29 13.26 8.67 1.62
N LYS A 30 13.50 8.36 2.90
CA LYS A 30 12.64 8.68 4.06
C LYS A 30 11.26 8.03 4.01
N MET A 31 11.06 7.02 3.17
CA MET A 31 9.80 6.29 3.03
C MET A 31 9.84 4.99 3.85
N GLU A 32 9.66 5.11 5.16
CA GLU A 32 9.40 3.95 6.03
C GLU A 32 8.10 3.24 5.63
N PRO A 33 7.91 1.95 5.98
CA PRO A 33 6.67 1.21 5.68
C PRO A 33 5.39 1.95 6.11
N ARG A 34 5.44 2.68 7.22
CA ARG A 34 4.33 3.53 7.70
C ARG A 34 3.97 4.63 6.70
N ASN A 35 4.96 5.33 6.14
CA ASN A 35 4.72 6.43 5.20
C ASN A 35 4.13 5.89 3.90
N LEU A 36 4.60 4.73 3.44
CA LEU A 36 4.05 4.06 2.27
C LEU A 36 2.61 3.61 2.51
N ALA A 37 2.29 3.06 3.68
CA ALA A 37 0.93 2.65 4.04
C ALA A 37 -0.04 3.85 4.10
N ILE A 38 0.39 5.01 4.60
CA ILE A 38 -0.43 6.23 4.63
C ILE A 38 -0.80 6.70 3.22
N VAL A 39 0.16 6.67 2.28
CA VAL A 39 -0.05 7.14 0.90
C VAL A 39 -0.82 6.12 0.06
N PHE A 40 -0.42 4.85 0.12
CA PHE A 40 -1.00 3.81 -0.74
C PHE A 40 -2.25 3.15 -0.16
N GLY A 41 -2.41 3.13 1.17
CA GLY A 41 -3.55 2.52 1.85
C GLY A 41 -4.90 2.96 1.29
N PRO A 42 -5.19 4.27 1.22
CA PRO A 42 -6.45 4.79 0.66
C PRO A 42 -6.63 4.49 -0.84
N THR A 43 -5.53 4.38 -1.59
CA THR A 43 -5.56 4.10 -3.03
C THR A 43 -5.85 2.63 -3.31
N LEU A 44 -5.35 1.72 -2.47
CA LEU A 44 -5.47 0.28 -2.63
C LEU A 44 -6.70 -0.32 -1.95
N VAL A 45 -7.14 0.28 -0.84
CA VAL A 45 -8.26 -0.20 -0.05
C VAL A 45 -9.24 0.95 0.10
N ARG A 46 -10.35 0.87 -0.65
CA ARG A 46 -11.50 1.73 -0.39
C ARG A 46 -12.17 1.26 0.88
N THR A 47 -12.15 2.08 1.92
CA THR A 47 -13.12 1.95 3.01
C THR A 47 -14.49 2.35 2.48
N SER A 48 -15.53 1.59 2.79
CA SER A 48 -16.90 1.90 2.40
C SER A 48 -17.43 3.21 3.00
N ASP A 49 -16.70 3.78 3.95
CA ASP A 49 -16.97 5.08 4.55
C ASP A 49 -15.94 6.11 4.09
N ASP A 50 -16.46 7.15 3.44
CA ASP A 50 -15.82 8.41 3.03
C ASP A 50 -15.43 9.30 4.24
N ASN A 51 -15.03 8.71 5.37
CA ASN A 51 -14.82 9.43 6.64
C ASN A 51 -13.36 9.52 7.12
N MET A 52 -12.37 9.11 6.32
CA MET A 52 -10.96 9.10 6.75
C MET A 52 -10.17 10.39 6.44
N THR A 53 -10.87 11.52 6.28
CA THR A 53 -10.26 12.85 6.07
C THR A 53 -10.14 13.70 7.34
N HIS A 54 -10.21 13.12 8.54
CA HIS A 54 -10.05 13.87 9.78
C HIS A 54 -9.27 13.09 10.85
N MET A 55 -7.94 13.15 10.78
CA MET A 55 -7.04 13.11 11.94
C MET A 55 -5.83 14.01 11.66
#